data_AF-A0A7Y3IAZ0-F1
#
_entry.id   AF-A0A7Y3IAZ0-F1
#
_cell.length_a   1.000
_cell.length_b   1.000
_cell.length_c   1.000
_cell.angle_alpha   90.00
_cell.angle_beta   90.00
_cell.angle_gamma   90.00
#
_symmetry.space_group_name_H-M   'P 1'
#
loop_
_entity.id
_entity.type
_entity.pdbx_description
1 polymer ?
#
loop_
_entity_poly.entity_id
_entity_poly.type
_entity_poly.pdbx_seq_one_letter_code
_entity_poly.pdbx_strand_id
1 'polypeptide(L)'
;MVTRSALSRPLSTLLFAALLPLPAQSQESVREVEILLQRPAVQAAMEHIEATDEQTIRDLIELTQIPAPPFTEQVRGERFGEMLVELGVDSVYTDAEGNVVGIRRGRNPDAGVLALSGHLDTVFPEGTDVQVRISGDTLRAPGVADDTRGLATVLAVLRAMNATNLETEQDVLFIGTVGEEGLG
;
A
#
# COMPACT_ATOMS: atom_id res chain seq x y z
N MET A 1 -7.96 -3.86 13.57
CA MET A 1 -8.74 -5.03 13.11
C MET A 1 -9.02 -4.82 11.64
N VAL A 2 -8.77 -5.82 10.78
CA VAL A 2 -9.00 -5.72 9.32
C VAL A 2 -9.87 -6.89 8.88
N THR A 3 -10.89 -6.65 8.06
CA THR A 3 -11.78 -7.69 7.51
C THR A 3 -11.36 -8.07 6.09
N ARG A 4 -11.36 -9.37 5.77
CA ARG A 4 -11.09 -9.93 4.43
C ARG A 4 -12.26 -9.70 3.45
N SER A 5 -13.49 -9.54 3.96
CA SER A 5 -14.71 -9.54 3.13
C SER A 5 -15.08 -8.21 2.47
N ALA A 6 -14.17 -7.23 2.37
CA ALA A 6 -14.45 -6.00 1.61
C ALA A 6 -14.65 -6.24 0.10
N LEU A 7 -14.31 -7.44 -0.42
CA LEU A 7 -14.24 -7.73 -1.86
C LEU A 7 -15.27 -8.73 -2.40
N SER A 8 -16.21 -9.23 -1.58
CA SER A 8 -17.26 -10.17 -2.06
C SER A 8 -18.65 -9.56 -2.18
N ARG A 9 -18.77 -8.24 -2.06
CA ARG A 9 -19.98 -7.55 -2.52
C ARG A 9 -19.87 -7.43 -4.03
N PRO A 10 -20.88 -7.86 -4.83
CA PRO A 10 -20.99 -7.31 -6.17
C PRO A 10 -20.94 -5.79 -6.03
N LEU A 11 -20.32 -5.11 -6.98
CA LEU A 11 -20.28 -3.66 -7.11
C LEU A 11 -21.71 -3.11 -7.26
N SER A 12 -22.54 -3.26 -6.23
CA SER A 12 -23.87 -2.71 -6.11
C SER A 12 -23.68 -1.33 -5.53
N THR A 13 -23.38 -0.42 -6.45
CA THR A 13 -23.79 0.98 -6.47
C THR A 13 -24.38 1.47 -5.14
N LEU A 14 -23.53 1.87 -4.20
CA LEU A 14 -23.91 2.82 -3.16
C LEU A 14 -23.49 4.20 -3.63
N LEU A 15 -24.22 4.66 -4.65
CA LEU A 15 -24.26 6.07 -5.05
C LEU A 15 -25.02 6.82 -3.95
N PHE A 16 -24.34 7.19 -2.87
CA PHE A 16 -24.84 8.25 -2.00
C PHE A 16 -24.57 9.57 -2.71
N ALA A 17 -25.44 9.90 -3.67
CA ALA A 17 -25.49 11.21 -4.27
C ALA A 17 -26.00 12.20 -3.22
N ALA A 18 -25.08 12.73 -2.40
CA ALA A 18 -25.31 14.05 -1.84
C ALA A 18 -25.39 15.00 -3.05
N LEU A 19 -26.57 15.59 -3.28
CA LEU A 19 -26.87 16.58 -4.33
C LEU A 19 -26.16 17.92 -4.05
N LEU A 20 -24.86 17.88 -3.79
CA LEU A 20 -24.01 19.05 -3.79
C LEU A 20 -23.26 19.04 -5.13
N PRO A 21 -23.31 20.13 -5.92
CA PRO A 21 -22.50 20.22 -7.12
C PRO A 21 -21.03 20.12 -6.70
N LEU A 22 -20.40 19.01 -7.08
CA LEU A 22 -18.97 18.82 -6.95
C LEU A 22 -18.26 19.97 -7.69
N PRO A 23 -17.24 20.62 -7.10
CA PRO A 23 -16.49 21.67 -7.78
C PRO A 23 -15.98 21.17 -9.13
N ALA A 24 -15.88 22.06 -10.14
CA ALA A 24 -15.52 21.66 -11.51
C ALA A 24 -14.22 20.84 -11.59
N GLN A 25 -13.23 21.15 -10.73
CA GLN A 25 -11.98 20.40 -10.61
C GLN A 25 -12.20 18.94 -10.19
N SER A 26 -13.15 18.64 -9.30
CA SER A 26 -13.44 17.25 -8.93
C SER A 26 -14.29 16.53 -9.98
N GLN A 27 -15.05 17.24 -10.82
CA GLN A 27 -15.73 16.61 -11.97
C GLN A 27 -14.73 16.19 -13.06
N GLU A 28 -13.71 17.00 -13.32
CA GLU A 28 -12.64 16.68 -14.26
C GLU A 28 -11.81 15.47 -13.78
N SER A 29 -11.40 15.46 -12.51
CA SER A 29 -10.68 14.30 -11.93
C SER A 29 -11.51 13.02 -11.93
N VAL A 30 -12.82 13.08 -11.65
CA VAL A 30 -13.70 11.91 -11.73
C VAL A 30 -13.71 11.34 -13.15
N ARG A 31 -13.82 12.21 -14.17
CA ARG A 31 -13.82 11.78 -15.57
C ARG A 31 -12.49 11.17 -15.98
N GLU A 32 -11.37 11.73 -15.53
CA GLU A 32 -10.04 11.16 -15.78
C GLU A 32 -9.89 9.77 -15.16
N VAL A 33 -10.35 9.58 -13.92
CA VAL A 33 -10.37 8.27 -13.27
C VAL A 33 -11.23 7.28 -14.05
N GLU A 34 -12.43 7.68 -14.48
CA GLU A 34 -13.29 6.83 -15.31
C GLU A 34 -12.58 6.39 -16.60
N ILE A 35 -11.89 7.31 -17.28
CA ILE A 35 -11.10 7.00 -18.48
C ILE A 35 -9.97 6.01 -18.15
N LEU A 36 -9.25 6.21 -17.05
CA LEU A 36 -8.17 5.33 -16.61
C LEU A 36 -8.69 3.91 -16.29
N LEU A 37 -9.85 3.79 -15.65
CA LEU A 37 -10.47 2.50 -15.32
C LEU A 37 -10.92 1.71 -16.57
N GLN A 38 -11.06 2.37 -17.73
CA GLN A 38 -11.32 1.68 -18.99
C GLN A 38 -10.05 1.19 -19.71
N ARG A 39 -8.85 1.53 -19.22
CA ARG A 39 -7.60 1.08 -19.84
C ARG A 39 -7.38 -0.40 -19.55
N PRO A 40 -7.14 -1.26 -20.57
CA PRO A 40 -6.92 -2.69 -20.34
C PRO A 40 -5.80 -3.01 -19.36
N ALA A 41 -4.71 -2.22 -19.37
CA ALA A 41 -3.60 -2.41 -18.43
C ALA A 41 -3.98 -2.12 -16.97
N VAL A 42 -4.86 -1.13 -16.74
CA VAL A 42 -5.36 -0.80 -15.39
C VAL A 42 -6.33 -1.90 -14.92
N GLN A 43 -7.22 -2.36 -15.80
CA GLN A 43 -8.13 -3.47 -15.48
C GLN A 43 -7.35 -4.74 -15.14
N ALA A 44 -6.35 -5.11 -15.94
CA ALA A 44 -5.49 -6.25 -15.66
C ALA A 44 -4.76 -6.12 -14.31
N ALA A 45 -4.27 -4.92 -13.97
CA ALA A 45 -3.63 -4.68 -12.67
C ALA A 45 -4.62 -4.84 -11.51
N MET A 46 -5.85 -4.33 -11.64
CA MET A 46 -6.91 -4.50 -10.63
C MET A 46 -7.30 -5.97 -10.47
N GLU A 47 -7.51 -6.69 -11.57
CA GLU A 47 -7.78 -8.13 -11.56
C GLU A 47 -6.64 -8.92 -10.90
N HIS A 48 -5.39 -8.53 -11.16
CA HIS A 48 -4.24 -9.15 -10.51
C HIS A 48 -4.21 -8.90 -8.99
N ILE A 49 -4.57 -7.70 -8.53
CA ILE A 49 -4.68 -7.39 -7.10
C ILE A 49 -5.73 -8.30 -6.45
N GLU A 50 -6.91 -8.45 -7.07
CA GLU A 50 -7.96 -9.34 -6.57
C GLU A 50 -7.51 -10.80 -6.55
N ALA A 51 -6.89 -11.27 -7.64
CA ALA A 51 -6.39 -12.64 -7.76
C ALA A 51 -5.26 -12.97 -6.77
N THR A 52 -4.55 -11.95 -6.26
CA THR A 52 -3.43 -12.11 -5.33
C THR A 52 -3.70 -11.58 -3.93
N ASP A 53 -4.97 -11.36 -3.56
CA ASP A 53 -5.35 -10.88 -2.22
C ASP A 53 -4.81 -11.78 -1.11
N GLU A 54 -4.78 -13.10 -1.30
CA GLU A 54 -4.19 -14.02 -0.32
C GLU A 54 -2.70 -13.75 -0.07
N GLN A 55 -1.94 -13.34 -1.09
CA GLN A 55 -0.54 -12.94 -0.91
C GLN A 55 -0.46 -11.61 -0.16
N THR A 56 -1.30 -10.65 -0.49
CA THR A 56 -1.38 -9.38 0.23
C THR A 56 -1.70 -9.58 1.71
N ILE A 57 -2.56 -10.55 2.04
CA ILE A 57 -2.85 -10.92 3.43
C ILE A 57 -1.65 -11.60 4.10
N ARG A 58 -0.88 -12.43 3.38
CA ARG A 58 0.36 -13.01 3.92
C ARG A 58 1.38 -11.92 4.24
N ASP A 59 1.61 -10.99 3.31
CA ASP A 59 2.53 -9.87 3.48
C ASP A 59 2.13 -9.00 4.69
N LEU A 60 0.83 -8.72 4.83
CA LEU A 60 0.28 -8.01 5.99
C LEU A 60 0.58 -8.72 7.30
N ILE A 61 0.31 -10.04 7.37
CA ILE A 61 0.54 -10.83 8.59
C ILE A 61 2.02 -10.84 8.94
N GLU A 62 2.88 -11.05 7.94
CA GLU A 62 4.33 -11.10 8.10
C GLU A 62 4.87 -9.79 8.69
N LEU A 63 4.56 -8.65 8.06
CA LEU A 63 4.99 -7.34 8.55
C LEU A 63 4.40 -7.01 9.93
N THR A 64 3.14 -7.36 10.19
CA THR A 64 2.47 -7.08 11.48
C THR A 64 3.20 -7.77 12.62
N GLN A 65 3.69 -8.99 12.38
CA GLN A 65 4.34 -9.80 13.42
C GLN A 65 5.80 -9.40 13.69
N ILE A 66 6.35 -8.41 12.98
CA ILE A 66 7.62 -7.78 13.31
C ILE A 66 7.32 -6.56 14.19
N PRO A 67 7.69 -6.52 15.47
CA PRO A 67 7.48 -5.33 16.29
C PRO A 67 8.16 -4.10 15.67
N ALA A 68 7.46 -2.97 15.68
CA ALA A 68 8.00 -1.67 15.31
C ALA A 68 7.36 -0.57 16.20
N PRO A 69 7.71 -0.51 17.49
CA PRO A 69 7.43 0.67 18.30
C PRO A 69 8.03 1.94 17.67
N PRO A 70 7.56 3.15 18.06
CA PRO A 70 8.09 4.39 17.51
C PRO A 70 9.61 4.49 17.70
N PHE A 71 10.33 4.89 16.65
CA PHE A 71 11.80 4.99 16.60
C PHE A 71 12.57 3.67 16.69
N THR A 72 11.90 2.53 16.48
CA THR A 72 12.50 1.18 16.47
C THR A 72 12.08 0.36 15.25
N GLU A 73 11.86 1.04 14.12
CA GLU A 73 11.28 0.50 12.89
C GLU A 73 12.27 -0.32 12.05
N GLN A 74 13.56 -0.22 12.34
CA GLN A 74 14.64 -0.72 11.47
C GLN A 74 14.42 -2.16 10.99
N VAL A 75 14.09 -3.10 11.89
CA VAL A 75 13.92 -4.52 11.53
C VAL A 75 12.75 -4.72 10.57
N ARG A 76 11.63 -4.02 10.79
CA ARG A 76 10.47 -4.07 9.89
C ARG A 76 10.78 -3.38 8.56
N GLY A 77 11.51 -2.26 8.61
CA GLY A 77 11.99 -1.54 7.43
C GLY A 77 12.88 -2.40 6.55
N GLU A 78 13.88 -3.09 7.12
CA GLU A 78 14.74 -4.03 6.41
C GLU A 78 13.92 -5.10 5.70
N ARG A 79 12.96 -5.72 6.39
CA ARG A 79 12.10 -6.72 5.77
C ARG A 79 11.22 -6.14 4.65
N PHE A 80 10.64 -4.97 4.86
CA PHE A 80 9.86 -4.28 3.82
C PHE A 80 10.73 -3.99 2.57
N GLY A 81 11.97 -3.55 2.77
CA GLY A 81 12.94 -3.34 1.69
C GLY A 81 13.27 -4.62 0.91
N GLU A 82 13.47 -5.73 1.61
CA GLU A 82 13.65 -7.05 0.97
C GLU A 82 12.44 -7.43 0.12
N MET A 83 11.23 -7.24 0.64
CA MET A 83 10.00 -7.54 -0.11
C MET A 83 9.88 -6.68 -1.37
N LEU A 84 10.28 -5.40 -1.33
CA LEU A 84 10.32 -4.56 -2.53
C LEU A 84 11.29 -5.12 -3.59
N VAL A 85 12.48 -5.59 -3.17
CA VAL A 85 13.47 -6.22 -4.06
C VAL A 85 12.92 -7.54 -4.63
N GLU A 86 12.31 -8.38 -3.81
CA GLU A 86 11.67 -9.64 -4.23
C GLU A 86 10.59 -9.42 -5.30
N LEU A 87 9.89 -8.28 -5.23
CA LEU A 87 8.86 -7.90 -6.20
C LEU A 87 9.44 -7.29 -7.48
N GLY A 88 10.75 -7.09 -7.58
CA GLY A 88 11.41 -6.57 -8.77
C GLY A 88 11.29 -5.06 -8.93
N VAL A 89 11.39 -4.30 -7.82
CA VAL A 89 11.62 -2.85 -7.90
C VAL A 89 13.02 -2.56 -8.49
N ASP A 90 13.21 -1.43 -9.18
CA ASP A 90 14.48 -1.16 -9.87
C ASP A 90 15.63 -0.83 -8.92
N SER A 91 15.33 -0.20 -7.79
CA SER A 91 16.30 0.06 -6.72
C SER A 91 15.63 0.28 -5.38
N VAL A 92 16.32 -0.06 -4.29
CA VAL A 92 15.91 0.23 -2.92
C VAL A 92 17.05 0.91 -2.18
N TYR A 93 16.72 1.91 -1.37
CA TYR A 93 17.63 2.48 -0.39
C TYR A 93 16.87 2.85 0.90
N THR A 94 17.62 2.97 1.99
CA THR A 94 17.14 3.56 3.24
C THR A 94 17.77 4.93 3.39
N ASP A 95 16.96 5.96 3.63
CA ASP A 95 17.48 7.31 3.82
C ASP A 95 18.08 7.53 5.22
N ALA A 96 18.54 8.75 5.51
CA ALA A 96 19.17 9.07 6.78
C ALA A 96 18.21 9.07 7.98
N GLU A 97 16.91 9.21 7.75
CA GLU A 97 15.88 9.15 8.80
C GLU A 97 15.49 7.71 9.11
N GLY A 98 15.65 6.81 8.14
CA GLY A 98 15.26 5.40 8.24
C GLY A 98 14.10 5.02 7.32
N ASN A 99 13.62 5.95 6.48
CA ASN A 99 12.58 5.63 5.50
C ASN A 99 13.15 4.68 4.46
N VAL A 100 12.38 3.64 4.14
CA VAL A 100 12.75 2.66 3.12
C VAL A 100 12.07 3.02 1.82
N VAL A 101 12.85 3.28 0.77
CA VAL A 101 12.36 3.83 -0.50
C VAL A 101 12.72 2.87 -1.63
N GLY A 102 11.70 2.24 -2.22
CA GLY A 102 11.79 1.55 -3.49
C GLY A 102 11.47 2.49 -4.66
N ILE A 103 12.31 2.51 -5.69
CA ILE A 103 12.09 3.31 -6.90
C ILE A 103 11.74 2.37 -8.05
N ARG A 104 10.57 2.56 -8.65
CA ARG A 104 10.21 1.98 -9.95
C ARG A 104 10.25 3.07 -11.02
N ARG A 105 11.00 2.85 -12.09
CA ARG A 105 11.25 3.85 -13.13
C ARG A 105 10.07 4.01 -14.06
N GLY A 106 9.73 5.27 -14.33
CA GLY A 106 8.81 5.67 -15.37
C GLY A 106 9.50 5.77 -16.73
N ARG A 107 8.70 6.07 -17.76
CA ARG A 107 9.20 6.26 -19.13
C ARG A 107 9.82 7.63 -19.37
N ASN A 108 9.43 8.62 -18.57
CA ASN A 108 9.86 10.00 -18.72
C ASN A 108 10.47 10.52 -17.41
N PRO A 109 11.81 10.58 -17.31
CA PRO A 109 12.49 11.04 -16.10
C PRO A 109 12.19 12.52 -15.77
N ASP A 110 11.68 13.31 -16.72
CA ASP A 110 11.32 14.71 -16.52
C ASP A 110 9.86 14.91 -16.09
N ALA A 111 9.05 13.83 -16.01
CA ALA A 111 7.62 13.91 -15.65
C ALA A 111 7.38 14.12 -14.14
N GLY A 112 8.44 14.14 -13.33
CA GLY A 112 8.37 14.21 -11.88
C GLY A 112 8.23 12.82 -11.23
N VAL A 113 7.80 12.81 -9.97
CA VAL A 113 7.76 11.62 -9.12
C VAL A 113 6.41 11.51 -8.41
N LEU A 114 5.85 10.31 -8.34
CA LEU A 114 4.71 9.97 -7.50
C LEU A 114 5.18 9.14 -6.31
N ALA A 115 4.80 9.53 -5.10
CA ALA A 115 5.08 8.74 -3.89
C ALA A 115 3.82 8.01 -3.42
N LEU A 116 3.94 6.70 -3.18
CA LEU A 116 2.96 5.87 -2.51
C LEU A 116 3.60 5.31 -1.23
N SER A 117 3.05 5.68 -0.08
CA SER A 117 3.64 5.38 1.23
C SER A 117 2.66 4.73 2.19
N GLY A 118 3.21 3.92 3.11
CA GLY A 118 2.61 3.59 4.39
C GLY A 118 3.67 3.71 5.50
N HIS A 119 3.26 3.83 6.75
CA HIS A 119 4.22 3.99 7.85
C HIS A 119 4.58 2.65 8.53
N LEU A 120 5.85 2.54 8.93
CA LEU A 120 6.49 1.33 9.49
C LEU A 120 6.21 1.17 10.98
N ASP A 121 6.16 2.28 11.71
CA ASP A 121 5.95 2.30 13.14
C ASP A 121 4.51 1.99 13.53
N THR A 122 4.30 1.82 14.82
CA THR A 122 2.99 1.66 15.43
C THR A 122 2.99 2.39 16.76
N VAL A 123 1.83 2.79 17.27
CA VAL A 123 1.71 3.31 18.65
C VAL A 123 2.11 2.34 19.77
N PHE A 124 2.33 1.06 19.47
CA PHE A 124 2.44 0.03 20.50
C PHE A 124 3.87 -0.12 21.02
N PRO A 125 4.07 -0.17 22.36
CA PRO A 125 5.39 -0.24 22.95
C PRO A 125 6.04 -1.62 22.74
N GLU A 126 7.37 -1.65 22.92
CA GLU A 126 8.17 -2.87 22.95
C GLU A 126 7.57 -3.93 23.89
N GLY A 127 7.59 -5.19 23.48
CA GLY A 127 7.01 -6.31 24.23
C GLY A 127 5.49 -6.49 24.06
N THR A 128 4.83 -5.66 23.26
CA THR A 128 3.43 -5.90 22.85
C THR A 128 3.32 -7.20 22.04
N ASP A 129 2.32 -8.03 22.36
CA ASP A 129 2.02 -9.24 21.58
C ASP A 129 1.40 -8.88 20.22
N VAL A 130 2.25 -8.89 19.18
CA VAL A 130 1.88 -8.60 17.79
C VAL A 130 1.39 -9.83 17.00
N GLN A 131 1.19 -10.98 17.66
CA GLN A 131 0.73 -12.19 16.97
C GLN A 131 -0.65 -11.99 16.35
N VAL A 132 -0.75 -12.24 15.04
CA VAL A 132 -2.00 -12.06 14.31
C VAL A 132 -2.94 -13.22 14.61
N ARG A 133 -4.13 -12.87 15.11
CA ARG A 133 -5.21 -13.81 15.36
C ARG A 133 -6.29 -13.67 14.29
N ILE A 134 -6.65 -14.79 13.68
CA ILE A 134 -7.71 -14.86 12.66
C ILE A 134 -9.02 -15.29 13.33
N SER A 135 -10.07 -14.51 13.15
CA SER A 135 -11.41 -14.78 13.66
C SER A 135 -12.42 -14.65 12.51
N GLY A 136 -12.78 -15.77 11.89
CA GLY A 136 -13.58 -15.75 10.67
C GLY A 136 -12.82 -15.07 9.53
N ASP A 137 -13.38 -13.98 9.01
CA ASP A 137 -12.76 -13.17 7.96
C ASP A 137 -11.87 -12.05 8.51
N THR A 138 -11.68 -11.98 9.83
CA THR A 138 -11.08 -10.83 10.48
C THR A 138 -9.67 -11.13 11.01
N LEU A 139 -8.72 -10.25 10.73
CA LEU A 139 -7.40 -10.20 11.37
C LEU A 139 -7.39 -9.26 12.58
N ARG A 140 -6.82 -9.73 13.70
CA ARG A 140 -6.67 -8.99 14.96
C ARG A 140 -5.24 -9.08 15.45
N ALA A 141 -4.55 -7.95 15.47
CA ALA A 141 -3.31 -7.69 16.18
C ALA A 141 -3.12 -6.17 16.35
N PRO A 142 -2.33 -5.74 17.34
CA PRO A 142 -1.76 -4.39 17.37
C PRO A 142 -1.05 -4.06 16.05
N GLY A 143 -1.25 -2.85 15.52
CA GLY A 143 -0.63 -2.38 14.27
C GLY A 143 -1.17 -2.98 12.96
N VAL A 144 -2.05 -4.01 13.01
CA VAL A 144 -2.51 -4.72 11.81
C VAL A 144 -3.31 -3.84 10.84
N ALA A 145 -3.96 -2.80 11.34
CA ALA A 145 -4.72 -1.86 10.51
C ALA A 145 -3.95 -0.57 10.24
N ASP A 146 -3.14 -0.14 11.21
CA ASP A 146 -2.52 1.17 11.28
C ASP A 146 -1.00 1.00 11.51
N ASP A 147 -0.17 1.21 10.49
CA ASP A 147 -0.51 1.24 9.05
C ASP A 147 0.13 0.06 8.29
N THR A 148 0.26 -1.08 8.98
CA THR A 148 0.76 -2.28 8.30
C THR A 148 -0.14 -2.66 7.11
N ARG A 149 -1.43 -2.29 7.13
CA ARG A 149 -2.33 -2.46 5.98
C ARG A 149 -1.97 -1.55 4.79
N GLY A 150 -1.56 -0.31 5.03
CA GLY A 150 -1.01 0.58 4.01
C GLY A 150 0.26 0.01 3.39
N LEU A 151 1.21 -0.47 4.19
CA LEU A 151 2.43 -1.14 3.69
C LEU A 151 2.12 -2.35 2.80
N ALA A 152 1.18 -3.21 3.23
CA ALA A 152 0.75 -4.34 2.41
C ALA A 152 0.10 -3.90 1.09
N THR A 153 -0.59 -2.75 1.09
CA THR A 153 -1.19 -2.16 -0.12
C THR A 153 -0.11 -1.63 -1.06
N VAL A 154 0.93 -0.96 -0.53
CA VAL A 154 2.10 -0.50 -1.29
C VAL A 154 2.76 -1.68 -2.02
N LEU A 155 2.99 -2.80 -1.33
CA LEU A 155 3.53 -4.03 -1.92
C LEU A 155 2.61 -4.63 -2.99
N ALA A 156 1.30 -4.66 -2.74
CA ALA A 156 0.32 -5.19 -3.69
C ALA A 156 0.26 -4.38 -5.00
N VAL A 157 0.35 -3.05 -4.91
CA VAL A 157 0.40 -2.16 -6.08
C VAL A 157 1.66 -2.43 -6.90
N LEU A 158 2.84 -2.47 -6.27
CA LEU A 158 4.09 -2.78 -6.97
C LEU A 158 4.01 -4.14 -7.69
N ARG A 159 3.53 -5.17 -6.97
CA ARG A 159 3.37 -6.52 -7.50
C ARG A 159 2.48 -6.54 -8.75
N ALA A 160 1.34 -5.87 -8.70
CA ALA A 160 0.40 -5.81 -9.82
C ALA A 160 0.98 -5.04 -11.01
N MET A 161 1.66 -3.91 -10.75
CA MET A 161 2.34 -3.14 -11.79
C MET A 161 3.40 -3.97 -12.52
N ASN A 162 4.20 -4.75 -11.78
CA ASN A 162 5.24 -5.58 -12.37
C ASN A 162 4.67 -6.82 -13.09
N ALA A 163 3.68 -7.50 -12.51
CA ALA A 163 3.05 -8.67 -13.13
C ALA A 163 2.32 -8.35 -14.44
N THR A 164 1.78 -7.14 -14.57
CA THR A 164 0.99 -6.70 -15.74
C THR A 164 1.76 -5.80 -16.70
N ASN A 165 3.02 -5.50 -16.40
CA ASN A 165 3.84 -4.52 -17.13
C ASN A 165 3.14 -3.15 -17.26
N LEU A 166 2.47 -2.70 -16.19
CA LEU A 166 1.83 -1.38 -16.18
C LEU A 166 2.91 -0.28 -16.15
N GLU A 167 3.02 0.47 -17.24
CA GLU A 167 3.98 1.57 -17.37
C GLU A 167 3.39 2.90 -16.88
N THR A 168 4.24 3.73 -16.28
CA THR A 168 3.95 5.10 -15.84
C THR A 168 4.85 6.10 -16.57
N GLU A 169 4.42 7.34 -16.68
CA GLU A 169 5.32 8.41 -17.16
C GLU A 169 6.33 8.78 -16.07
N GLN A 170 5.84 9.02 -14.84
CA GLN A 170 6.65 9.32 -13.67
C GLN A 170 7.33 8.08 -13.08
N ASP A 171 8.46 8.32 -12.42
CA ASP A 171 8.98 7.40 -11.42
C ASP A 171 7.96 7.27 -10.27
N VAL A 172 7.80 6.06 -9.75
CA VAL A 172 6.95 5.78 -8.58
C VAL A 172 7.82 5.34 -7.42
N LEU A 173 7.72 6.05 -6.30
CA LEU A 173 8.35 5.67 -5.04
C LEU A 173 7.37 4.84 -4.21
N PHE A 174 7.84 3.69 -3.75
CA PHE A 174 7.14 2.80 -2.82
C PHE A 174 7.84 2.91 -1.48
N ILE A 175 7.19 3.54 -0.51
CA ILE A 175 7.86 4.03 0.69
C ILE A 175 7.28 3.40 1.96
N GLY A 176 8.17 2.93 2.83
CA GLY A 176 7.89 2.67 4.25
C GLY A 176 8.47 3.81 5.07
N THR A 177 7.63 4.67 5.64
CA THR A 177 8.09 5.83 6.44
C THR A 177 8.28 5.48 7.91
N VAL A 178 9.13 6.20 8.63
CA VAL A 178 9.33 6.04 10.08
C VAL A 178 8.70 7.20 10.87
N GLY A 179 8.43 6.97 12.16
CA GLY A 179 8.07 8.01 13.12
C GLY A 179 6.72 8.75 12.93
N GLU A 180 5.78 8.22 12.16
CA GLU A 180 4.47 8.86 11.93
C GLU A 180 3.67 8.99 13.23
N GLU A 181 3.73 7.97 14.08
CA GLU A 181 3.04 7.87 15.38
C GLU A 181 3.83 8.56 16.50
N GLY A 182 5.04 9.04 16.18
CA GLY A 182 5.93 9.77 17.06
C GLY A 182 5.49 11.23 17.27
N LEU A 183 6.38 12.03 17.87
CA LEU A 183 6.13 13.46 18.07
C LEU A 183 6.37 14.30 16.79
N GLY A 184 6.75 13.68 15.67
CA GLY A 184 7.33 14.34 14.51
C GLY A 184 8.76 14.77 14.80
#